data_AF-A0AAD5D6P3-F1
#
_entry.id   AF-A0AAD5D6P3-F1
#
_cell.length_a   1.000
_cell.length_b   1.000
_cell.length_c   1.000
_cell.angle_alpha   90.00
_cell.angle_beta   90.00
_cell.angle_gamma   90.00
#
_symmetry.space_group_name_H-M   'P 1'
#
loop_
_entity.id
_entity.type
_entity.pdbx_description
1 polymer ?
#
loop_
_entity_poly.entity_id
_entity_poly.type
_entity_poly.pdbx_seq_one_letter_code
_entity_poly.pdbx_strand_id
1 'polypeptide(L)'
;MQHFKGCYDQQGKCNYEKHLTPRPHSVSTLEFGAVGDRKTLNTVAFQNAIFYLKSFTEKVGAHLYVPSGKWLTGSFSLTSHLTLFLEKEAIILGSQDIDHWKVVDPLPSYGRVLISRVKDNAV
;
A
#
# COMPACT_ATOMS: atom_id res chain seq x y z
N MET A 1 -4.30 -11.07 21.03
CA MET A 1 -4.99 -12.29 20.58
C MET A 1 -6.41 -11.92 20.18
N GLN A 2 -6.71 -11.95 18.89
CA GLN A 2 -8.09 -11.73 18.41
C GLN A 2 -8.91 -12.95 18.84
N HIS A 3 -9.96 -12.71 19.62
CA HIS A 3 -10.82 -13.73 20.17
C HIS A 3 -11.75 -14.24 19.06
N PHE A 4 -11.38 -15.34 18.40
CA PHE A 4 -12.26 -16.01 17.44
C PHE A 4 -13.30 -16.82 18.21
N LYS A 5 -14.50 -16.27 18.38
CA LYS A 5 -15.64 -17.03 18.90
C LYS A 5 -16.14 -17.96 17.79
N GLY A 6 -15.94 -19.27 17.97
CA GLY A 6 -16.45 -20.28 17.05
C GLY A 6 -17.98 -20.26 16.96
N CYS A 7 -18.51 -20.51 15.76
CA CYS A 7 -19.94 -20.69 15.54
C CYS A 7 -20.31 -22.14 15.89
N TYR A 8 -21.15 -22.33 16.90
CA TYR A 8 -21.87 -23.60 17.12
C TYR A 8 -23.31 -23.27 17.50
N ASP A 9 -24.22 -23.45 16.56
CA ASP A 9 -25.66 -23.60 16.83
C ASP A 9 -26.11 -25.01 16.40
N GLN A 10 -27.24 -25.46 16.94
CA GLN A 10 -27.79 -26.81 16.73
C GLN A 10 -28.55 -26.94 15.38
N GLN A 11 -28.38 -26.01 14.43
CA GLN A 11 -29.07 -26.03 13.14
C GLN A 11 -28.16 -25.97 11.91
N GLY A 12 -26.83 -25.95 12.10
CA GLY A 12 -25.89 -26.16 10.99
C GLY A 12 -25.94 -25.08 9.90
N LYS A 13 -26.44 -23.88 10.21
CA LYS A 13 -26.36 -22.72 9.31
C LYS A 13 -25.32 -21.73 9.83
N CYS A 14 -24.17 -21.70 9.16
CA CYS A 14 -23.21 -20.61 9.34
C CYS A 14 -23.79 -19.32 8.75
N ASN A 15 -24.58 -18.57 9.53
CA ASN A 15 -24.92 -17.19 9.20
C ASN A 15 -23.72 -16.30 9.53
N TYR A 16 -22.71 -16.35 8.66
CA TYR A 16 -21.60 -15.41 8.75
C TYR A 16 -22.00 -14.10 8.08
N GLU A 17 -22.82 -13.31 8.77
CA GLU A 17 -22.81 -11.87 8.56
C GLU A 17 -21.43 -11.39 9.00
N LYS A 18 -20.51 -11.42 8.04
CA LYS A 18 -19.17 -10.88 8.16
C LYS A 18 -19.34 -9.37 8.29
N HIS A 19 -19.66 -8.88 9.49
CA HIS A 19 -19.68 -7.45 9.80
C HIS A 19 -18.23 -6.98 9.78
N LEU A 20 -17.72 -6.75 8.56
CA LEU A 20 -16.43 -6.13 8.31
C LEU A 20 -16.53 -4.72 8.89
N THR A 21 -16.16 -4.55 10.15
CA THR A 21 -15.97 -3.23 10.74
C THR A 21 -14.96 -2.50 9.87
N PRO A 22 -15.35 -1.41 9.17
CA PRO A 22 -14.43 -0.65 8.34
C PRO A 22 -13.25 -0.19 9.19
N ARG A 23 -12.05 -0.14 8.62
CA ARG A 23 -10.91 0.49 9.30
C ARG A 23 -11.31 1.95 9.60
N PRO A 24 -11.14 2.44 10.84
CA PRO A 24 -11.61 3.78 11.22
C PRO A 24 -10.84 4.89 10.48
N HIS A 25 -9.64 4.60 9.99
CA HIS A 25 -8.80 5.53 9.26
C HIS A 25 -8.72 5.11 7.80
N SER A 26 -9.56 5.71 6.96
CA SER A 26 -9.61 5.52 5.51
C SER A 26 -9.42 6.87 4.82
N VAL A 27 -8.53 6.92 3.83
CA VAL A 27 -8.34 8.10 2.97
C VAL A 27 -8.32 7.69 1.52
N SER A 28 -8.83 8.55 0.63
CA SER A 28 -8.74 8.32 -0.81
C SER A 28 -7.45 8.87 -1.40
N THR A 29 -6.88 8.21 -2.40
CA THR A 29 -5.78 8.77 -3.20
C THR A 29 -6.13 10.11 -3.87
N LEU A 30 -7.42 10.35 -4.16
CA LEU A 30 -7.90 11.60 -4.75
C LEU A 30 -7.65 12.82 -3.83
N GLU A 31 -7.72 12.63 -2.51
CA GLU A 31 -7.49 13.70 -1.53
C GLU A 31 -6.04 14.22 -1.56
N PHE A 32 -5.13 13.43 -2.13
CA PHE A 32 -3.71 13.76 -2.28
C PHE A 32 -3.34 14.18 -3.71
N GLY A 33 -4.34 14.51 -4.54
CA GLY A 33 -4.14 15.03 -5.89
C GLY A 33 -3.85 13.95 -6.94
N ALA A 34 -4.18 12.69 -6.67
CA ALA A 34 -4.06 11.64 -7.69
C ALA A 34 -5.11 11.82 -8.79
N VAL A 35 -4.74 11.53 -10.05
CA VAL A 35 -5.60 11.59 -11.23
C VAL A 35 -5.61 10.24 -11.94
N GLY A 36 -6.80 9.67 -12.14
CA GLY A 36 -7.03 8.34 -12.72
C GLY A 36 -7.02 8.29 -14.27
N ASP A 37 -6.23 9.15 -14.92
CA ASP A 37 -6.23 9.38 -16.38
C ASP A 37 -5.22 8.52 -17.18
N ARG A 38 -4.53 7.56 -16.55
CA ARG A 38 -3.42 6.75 -17.10
C ARG A 38 -2.15 7.54 -17.47
N LYS A 39 -2.18 8.87 -17.51
CA LYS A 39 -1.07 9.71 -18.01
C LYS A 39 -0.32 10.39 -16.87
N THR A 40 -1.05 10.86 -15.88
CA THR A 40 -0.51 11.57 -14.73
C THR A 40 0.27 10.61 -13.85
N LEU A 41 1.52 10.97 -13.55
CA LEU A 41 2.36 10.20 -12.64
C LEU A 41 1.93 10.46 -11.19
N ASN A 42 1.25 9.48 -10.59
CA ASN A 42 0.63 9.59 -9.28
C ASN A 42 1.57 9.22 -8.11
N THR A 43 2.85 8.94 -8.37
CA THR A 43 3.80 8.44 -7.37
C THR A 43 3.84 9.30 -6.10
N VAL A 44 3.86 10.63 -6.27
CA VAL A 44 3.89 11.59 -5.15
C VAL A 44 2.58 11.57 -4.36
N ALA A 45 1.44 11.47 -5.03
CA ALA A 45 0.14 11.40 -4.37
C ALA A 45 0.02 10.13 -3.52
N PHE A 46 0.46 8.98 -4.03
CA PHE A 46 0.51 7.72 -3.26
C PHE A 46 1.46 7.82 -2.06
N GLN A 47 2.65 8.39 -2.23
CA GLN A 47 3.61 8.59 -1.15
C GLN A 47 3.06 9.50 -0.05
N ASN A 48 2.40 10.60 -0.42
CA ASN A 48 1.78 11.53 0.53
C ASN A 48 0.63 10.86 1.29
N ALA A 49 -0.21 10.08 0.60
CA ALA A 49 -1.30 9.34 1.22
C ALA A 49 -0.79 8.31 2.24
N ILE A 50 0.25 7.55 1.88
CA ILE A 50 0.87 6.55 2.77
C ILE A 50 1.55 7.26 3.96
N PHE A 51 2.25 8.37 3.72
CA PHE A 51 2.87 9.15 4.77
C PHE A 51 1.86 9.65 5.80
N TYR A 52 0.72 10.18 5.34
CA TYR A 52 -0.38 10.59 6.21
C TYR A 52 -0.95 9.40 7.01
N LEU A 53 -1.20 8.28 6.34
CA LEU A 53 -1.77 7.08 6.98
C LEU A 53 -0.83 6.42 7.99
N LYS A 54 0.49 6.60 7.86
CA LYS A 54 1.50 6.03 8.77
C LYS A 54 1.25 6.40 10.23
N SER A 55 0.72 7.58 10.53
CA SER A 55 0.39 7.99 11.91
C SER A 55 -0.74 7.15 12.54
N PHE A 56 -1.51 6.42 11.74
CA PHE A 56 -2.67 5.64 12.18
C PHE A 56 -2.42 4.12 12.15
N THR A 57 -1.32 3.67 11.52
CA THR A 57 -1.03 2.24 11.34
C THR A 57 -0.78 1.48 12.64
N GLU A 58 -0.27 2.15 13.68
CA GLU A 58 0.16 1.48 14.92
C GLU A 58 -0.99 1.04 15.83
N LYS A 59 -2.18 1.65 15.70
CA LYS A 59 -3.29 1.42 16.65
C LYS A 59 -4.32 0.43 16.12
N VAL A 60 -4.96 0.76 15.00
CA VAL A 60 -6.11 0.03 14.45
C VAL A 60 -5.89 -0.37 12.99
N GLY A 61 -4.75 0.03 12.41
CA GLY A 61 -4.46 -0.12 11.00
C GLY A 61 -5.10 0.98 10.15
N ALA A 62 -4.51 1.21 8.99
CA ALA A 62 -4.89 2.27 8.06
C ALA A 62 -5.40 1.68 6.73
N HIS A 63 -6.21 2.44 6.02
CA HIS A 63 -6.82 2.05 4.76
C HIS A 63 -6.62 3.13 3.70
N LEU A 64 -5.96 2.78 2.60
CA LEU A 64 -5.79 3.62 1.43
C LEU A 64 -6.76 3.17 0.34
N TYR A 65 -7.74 4.01 0.03
CA TYR A 65 -8.77 3.75 -0.96
C TYR A 65 -8.37 4.30 -2.33
N VAL A 66 -8.35 3.43 -3.33
CA VAL A 66 -8.07 3.78 -4.74
C VAL A 66 -9.36 3.59 -5.54
N PRO A 67 -9.99 4.68 -6.01
CA PRO A 67 -11.23 4.58 -6.78
C PRO A 67 -11.00 3.97 -8.17
N SER A 68 -12.11 3.61 -8.82
CA SER A 68 -12.12 3.19 -10.23
C SER A 68 -11.36 4.21 -11.11
N GLY A 69 -10.53 3.70 -12.02
CA GLY A 69 -9.64 4.56 -12.81
C GLY A 69 -8.30 3.90 -13.13
N LYS A 70 -7.44 4.63 -13.84
CA LYS A 70 -6.13 4.13 -14.26
C LYS A 70 -5.02 4.99 -13.69
N TRP A 71 -4.21 4.40 -12.83
CA TRP A 71 -3.28 5.11 -11.96
C TRP A 71 -1.85 4.80 -12.38
N LEU A 72 -1.24 5.68 -13.18
CA LEU A 72 0.18 5.55 -13.54
C LEU A 72 1.05 5.91 -12.34
N THR A 73 1.98 5.02 -11.97
CA THR A 73 2.86 5.21 -10.81
C THR A 73 4.23 4.60 -11.05
N GLY A 74 5.25 5.20 -10.43
CA GLY A 74 6.56 4.59 -10.21
C GLY A 74 6.58 3.74 -8.94
N SER A 75 7.77 3.47 -8.42
CA SER A 75 7.91 2.75 -7.16
C SER A 75 7.45 3.59 -5.96
N PHE A 76 6.75 2.96 -5.02
CA PHE A 76 6.37 3.55 -3.74
C PHE A 76 6.40 2.48 -2.65
N SER A 77 6.74 2.88 -1.42
CA SER A 77 6.91 1.98 -0.30
C SER A 77 5.66 1.95 0.57
N LEU A 78 5.11 0.76 0.80
CA LEU A 78 4.03 0.55 1.75
C LEU A 78 4.58 0.41 3.18
N THR A 79 3.76 0.76 4.16
CA THR A 79 4.07 0.61 5.59
C THR A 79 3.27 -0.54 6.21
N SER A 80 3.74 -1.06 7.35
CA SER A 80 3.03 -2.09 8.11
C SER A 80 1.61 -1.66 8.51
N HIS A 81 0.70 -2.63 8.66
CA HIS A 81 -0.70 -2.41 9.06
C HIS A 81 -1.51 -1.44 8.18
N LEU A 82 -1.10 -1.27 6.92
CA LEU A 82 -1.83 -0.51 5.91
C LEU A 82 -2.50 -1.48 4.92
N THR A 83 -3.76 -1.22 4.59
CA THR A 83 -4.50 -1.91 3.54
C THR A 83 -4.62 -1.00 2.34
N LEU A 84 -4.09 -1.43 1.19
CA LEU A 84 -4.34 -0.79 -0.10
C LEU A 84 -5.56 -1.45 -0.74
N PHE A 85 -6.65 -0.71 -0.90
CA PHE A 85 -7.88 -1.21 -1.46
C PHE A 85 -8.14 -0.61 -2.83
N LEU A 86 -8.35 -1.51 -3.79
CA LEU A 86 -8.68 -1.16 -5.16
C LEU A 86 -10.16 -1.37 -5.36
N GLU A 87 -10.88 -0.29 -5.68
CA GLU A 87 -12.25 -0.39 -6.14
C GLU A 87 -12.32 -1.23 -7.42
N LYS A 88 -13.49 -1.79 -7.71
CA LYS A 88 -13.76 -2.44 -8.98
C LYS A 88 -13.33 -1.51 -10.12
N GLU A 89 -12.59 -2.04 -11.09
CA GLU A 89 -12.09 -1.31 -12.27
C GLU A 89 -10.96 -0.30 -11.97
N ALA A 90 -10.40 -0.28 -10.76
CA ALA A 90 -9.14 0.40 -10.48
C ALA A 90 -7.96 -0.41 -11.05
N ILE A 91 -7.14 0.24 -11.86
CA ILE A 91 -5.96 -0.36 -12.51
C ILE A 91 -4.73 0.45 -12.13
N ILE A 92 -3.80 -0.18 -11.41
CA ILE A 92 -2.46 0.40 -11.18
C ILE A 92 -1.59 0.10 -12.40
N LEU A 93 -1.04 1.14 -13.00
CA LEU A 93 -0.15 1.05 -14.15
C LEU A 93 1.27 1.37 -13.71
N GLY A 94 2.19 0.42 -13.90
CA GLY A 94 3.61 0.67 -13.70
C GLY A 94 4.17 1.56 -14.81
N SER A 95 4.91 2.60 -14.41
CA SER A 95 5.70 3.41 -15.34
C SER A 95 6.65 2.54 -16.17
N GLN A 96 6.75 2.85 -17.47
CA GLN A 96 7.74 2.23 -18.36
C GLN A 96 9.12 2.91 -18.29
N ASP A 97 9.17 4.11 -17.72
CA ASP A 97 10.43 4.80 -17.46
C ASP A 97 11.19 4.11 -16.31
N ILE A 98 12.44 3.74 -16.57
CA ILE A 98 13.33 3.08 -15.60
C ILE A 98 13.71 4.01 -14.44
N ASP A 99 13.74 5.32 -14.67
CA ASP A 99 14.10 6.31 -13.64
C ASP A 99 13.04 6.39 -12.54
N HIS A 100 11.81 5.91 -12.82
CA HIS A 100 10.74 5.78 -11.83
C HIS A 100 10.89 4.55 -10.93
N TRP A 101 11.89 3.70 -11.17
CA TRP A 101 12.17 2.47 -10.41
C TRP A 101 13.54 2.54 -9.72
N LYS A 102 13.58 3.24 -8.58
CA LYS A 102 14.80 3.34 -7.78
C LYS A 102 15.28 1.97 -7.32
N VAL A 103 16.59 1.73 -7.44
CA VAL A 103 17.25 0.57 -6.87
C VAL A 103 17.09 0.61 -5.36
N VAL A 104 16.47 -0.43 -4.79
CA VAL A 104 16.35 -0.61 -3.34
C VAL A 104 17.52 -1.42 -2.82
N ASP A 105 17.97 -1.09 -1.61
CA ASP A 105 19.01 -1.88 -0.95
C ASP A 105 18.53 -3.33 -0.75
N PRO A 106 19.44 -4.31 -0.88
CA PRO A 106 19.09 -5.71 -0.65
C PRO A 106 18.59 -5.88 0.80
N LEU A 107 17.57 -6.73 0.97
CA LEU A 107 17.05 -7.04 2.29
C LEU A 107 18.17 -7.62 3.18
N PRO A 108 18.22 -7.27 4.48
CA PRO A 108 19.29 -7.71 5.37
C PRO A 108 19.50 -9.24 5.42
N SER A 109 18.46 -10.02 5.11
CA SER A 109 18.49 -11.49 5.09
C SER A 109 19.16 -12.09 3.85
N TYR A 110 19.40 -11.32 2.79
CA TYR A 110 19.94 -11.82 1.52
C TYR A 110 21.46 -12.00 1.52
N GLY A 111 22.10 -11.87 2.69
CA GLY A 111 23.55 -11.90 2.84
C GLY A 111 24.17 -10.63 2.26
N ARG A 112 24.74 -9.79 3.12
CA ARG A 112 25.56 -8.67 2.63
C ARG A 112 26.84 -9.26 2.05
N VAL A 113 26.93 -9.37 0.72
CA VAL A 113 28.25 -9.38 0.10
C VAL A 113 28.82 -7.99 0.37
N LEU A 114 29.75 -7.91 1.32
CA LEU A 114 30.55 -6.71 1.55
C LEU A 114 31.45 -6.49 0.34
N ILE A 115 30.88 -6.05 -0.77
CA ILE A 115 31.67 -5.39 -1.79
C ILE A 115 31.77 -3.95 -1.29
N SER A 116 32.86 -3.64 -0.60
CA SER A 116 33.29 -2.27 -0.42
C SER A 116 33.40 -1.66 -1.81
N ARG A 117 32.34 -0.98 -2.28
CA ARG A 117 32.50 -0.01 -3.35
C ARG A 117 33.42 1.04 -2.75
N VAL A 118 34.70 0.95 -3.12
CA VAL A 118 35.59 2.10 -3.15
C VAL A 118 34.75 3.19 -3.81
N LYS A 119 34.44 4.25 -3.05
CA LYS A 119 33.92 5.46 -3.63
C LYS A 119 35.08 6.01 -4.46
N ASP A 120 35.18 5.58 -5.71
CA ASP A 120 36.00 6.30 -6.66
C ASP A 120 35.38 7.70 -6.81
N ASN A 121 36.27 8.68 -6.62
CA ASN A 121 36.00 10.09 -6.41
C ASN A 121 35.04 10.74 -7.41
N ALA A 122 34.26 11.68 -6.89
CA ALA A 122 33.81 12.84 -7.64
C ALA A 122 33.77 14.07 -6.70
N VAL A 123 34.94 14.65 -6.44
CA VAL A 123 35.27 16.09 -6.51
C VAL A 123 36.74 16.19 -6.88
#